data_AF-A0A1H3EZM7-F1
#
_entry.id   AF-A0A1H3EZM7-F1
#
_cell.length_a   1.000
_cell.length_b   1.000
_cell.length_c   1.000
_cell.angle_alpha   90.00
_cell.angle_beta   90.00
_cell.angle_gamma   90.00
#
_symmetry.space_group_name_H-M   'P 1'
#
loop_
_entity.id
_entity.type
_entity.pdbx_description
1 polymer ?
#
loop_
_entity_poly.entity_id
_entity_poly.type
_entity_poly.pdbx_seq_one_letter_code
_entity_poly.pdbx_strand_id
1 'polypeptide(L)'
;MGEVAKTYYLRQAVERGFDDAAFVDRRGRLSEASIWNLAFWDGDAVVWPEAKMLGGTTMGIVRRQLERLGVPQRTAEIRPEDLPELSGAVVMNSWTPGVAVHGIDSVPMPGAPVFLELLHRAYQAEPLVTP
;
A
#
# COMPACT_ATOMS: atom_id res chain seq x y z
N MET A 1 11.72 20.28 -4.30
CA MET A 1 10.48 20.56 -5.07
C MET A 1 9.51 19.40 -4.88
N GLY A 2 8.79 19.31 -3.75
CA GLY A 2 7.97 18.11 -3.47
C GLY A 2 6.91 18.25 -2.38
N GLU A 3 6.89 19.36 -1.64
CA GLU A 3 5.96 19.55 -0.51
C GLU A 3 4.64 20.18 -0.96
N VAL A 4 4.70 21.19 -1.83
CA VAL A 4 3.50 21.93 -2.30
C VAL A 4 2.61 21.08 -3.22
N ALA A 5 3.19 20.12 -3.95
CA ALA A 5 2.43 19.24 -4.84
C ALA A 5 1.55 18.25 -4.06
N LYS A 6 2.01 17.77 -2.90
CA LYS A 6 1.31 16.76 -2.09
C LYS A 6 0.02 17.31 -1.49
N THR A 7 0.05 18.55 -1.00
CA THR A 7 -1.13 19.24 -0.44
C THR A 7 -2.19 19.51 -1.51
N TYR A 8 -1.78 19.77 -2.76
CA TYR A 8 -2.70 20.00 -3.87
C TYR A 8 -3.48 18.73 -4.26
N TYR A 9 -2.81 17.58 -4.32
CA TYR A 9 -3.45 16.31 -4.68
C TYR A 9 -4.35 15.75 -3.57
N LEU A 10 -3.97 15.91 -2.30
CA LEU A 10 -4.85 15.61 -1.17
C LEU A 10 -6.14 16.45 -1.20
N ARG A 11 -6.04 17.74 -1.57
CA ARG A 11 -7.22 18.60 -1.72
C ARG A 11 -8.11 18.15 -2.88
N GLN A 12 -7.55 17.72 -4.01
CA GLN A 12 -8.33 17.18 -5.12
C GLN A 12 -8.97 15.81 -4.81
N ALA A 13 -8.31 14.95 -4.03
CA ALA A 13 -8.88 13.69 -3.59
C ALA A 13 -10.11 13.95 -2.69
N VAL A 14 -9.97 14.83 -1.70
CA VAL A 14 -11.06 15.23 -0.80
C VAL A 14 -12.21 15.90 -1.57
N GLU A 15 -11.93 16.76 -2.54
CA GLU A 15 -12.95 17.39 -3.41
C GLU A 15 -13.70 16.37 -4.28
N ARG A 16 -13.14 15.19 -4.52
CA ARG A 16 -13.75 14.08 -5.26
C ARG A 16 -14.34 12.99 -4.36
N GLY A 17 -14.29 13.17 -3.04
CA GLY A 17 -14.82 12.23 -2.05
C GLY A 17 -13.89 11.05 -1.72
N PHE A 18 -12.60 11.15 -2.03
CA PHE A 18 -11.57 10.16 -1.73
C PHE A 18 -10.66 10.61 -0.60
N ASP A 19 -10.21 9.66 0.22
CA ASP A 19 -9.36 9.93 1.39
C ASP A 19 -7.88 10.20 1.04
N ASP A 20 -7.41 9.74 -0.13
CA ASP A 20 -6.05 10.01 -0.64
C ASP A 20 -5.96 9.87 -2.17
N ALA A 21 -4.85 10.30 -2.76
CA ALA A 21 -4.52 10.16 -4.17
C ALA A 21 -3.45 9.07 -4.37
N ALA A 22 -3.77 8.03 -5.13
CA ALA A 22 -2.79 7.12 -5.70
C ALA A 22 -2.18 7.75 -6.97
N PHE A 23 -0.85 7.72 -7.10
CA PHE A 23 -0.14 8.21 -8.26
C PHE A 23 0.06 7.10 -9.29
N VAL A 24 -0.23 7.47 -10.53
CA VAL A 24 0.12 6.72 -11.72
C VAL A 24 1.38 7.35 -12.32
N ASP A 25 2.41 6.54 -12.59
CA ASP A 25 3.64 7.02 -13.23
C ASP A 25 3.44 7.27 -14.74
N ARG A 26 4.47 7.79 -15.41
CA ARG A 26 4.42 8.08 -16.86
C ARG A 26 4.22 6.85 -17.74
N ARG A 27 4.26 5.64 -17.17
CA ARG A 27 4.03 4.35 -17.85
C ARG A 27 2.66 3.76 -17.55
N GLY A 28 1.79 4.46 -16.81
CA GLY A 28 0.47 3.96 -16.45
C GLY A 28 0.46 3.04 -15.23
N ARG A 29 1.56 2.96 -14.47
CA ARG A 29 1.70 2.04 -13.32
C ARG A 29 1.40 2.77 -12.02
N LEU A 30 0.67 2.12 -11.13
CA LEU A 30 0.45 2.59 -9.76
C LEU A 30 1.77 2.53 -8.99
N SER A 31 2.20 3.68 -8.45
CA SER A 31 3.48 3.80 -7.77
C SER A 31 3.38 3.93 -6.25
N GLU A 32 2.65 4.93 -5.79
CA GLU A 32 2.56 5.36 -4.39
C GLU A 32 1.25 6.12 -4.18
N ALA A 33 0.80 6.28 -2.95
CA ALA A 33 -0.11 7.38 -2.60
C ALA A 33 0.68 8.57 -2.02
N SER A 34 0.09 9.78 -1.97
CA SER A 34 0.68 11.06 -1.53
C SER A 34 1.77 10.98 -0.44
N ILE A 35 1.52 10.16 0.58
CA ILE A 35 2.37 9.95 1.75
C ILE A 35 2.41 8.48 2.22
N TRP A 36 1.93 7.51 1.42
CA TRP A 36 1.76 6.11 1.86
C TRP A 36 2.34 5.09 0.86
N ASN A 37 2.99 4.05 1.39
CA ASN A 37 3.33 2.87 0.58
C ASN A 37 2.06 2.07 0.29
N LEU A 38 1.91 1.61 -0.95
CA LEU A 38 0.82 0.74 -1.37
C LEU A 38 1.27 -0.72 -1.31
N ALA A 39 0.36 -1.59 -0.87
CA ALA A 39 0.52 -3.03 -0.99
C ALA A 39 -0.82 -3.66 -1.37
N PHE A 40 -0.77 -4.70 -2.19
CA PHE A 40 -1.95 -5.42 -2.66
C PHE A 40 -1.93 -6.86 -2.19
N TRP A 41 -3.08 -7.50 -2.25
CA TRP A 41 -3.29 -8.91 -1.95
C TRP A 41 -3.91 -9.57 -3.16
N ASP A 42 -3.33 -10.65 -3.67
CA ASP A 42 -3.95 -11.42 -4.76
C ASP A 42 -4.86 -12.55 -4.26
N GLY A 43 -4.78 -12.90 -2.97
CA GLY A 43 -5.51 -14.02 -2.38
C GLY A 43 -4.59 -14.95 -1.60
N ASP A 44 -3.33 -15.03 -2.04
CA ASP A 44 -2.32 -15.97 -1.53
C ASP A 44 -1.00 -15.27 -1.16
N ALA A 45 -0.65 -14.18 -1.85
CA ALA A 45 0.62 -13.47 -1.72
C ALA A 45 0.44 -11.96 -1.57
N VAL A 46 1.39 -11.35 -0.84
CA VAL A 46 1.50 -9.89 -0.80
C VAL A 46 2.19 -9.41 -2.07
N VAL A 47 1.52 -8.51 -2.79
CA VAL A 47 1.98 -7.95 -4.04
C VAL A 47 2.42 -6.51 -3.81
N TRP A 48 3.71 -6.28 -3.98
CA TRP A 48 4.31 -4.97 -3.84
C TRP A 48 4.41 -4.30 -5.22
N PRO A 49 3.90 -3.06 -5.38
CA PRO A 49 4.01 -2.37 -6.66
C PRO A 49 5.48 -2.07 -7.01
N GLU A 50 5.85 -2.29 -8.26
CA GLU A 50 7.18 -1.97 -8.77
C GLU A 50 7.26 -0.49 -9.13
N ALA A 51 7.56 0.35 -8.13
CA ALA A 51 7.75 1.76 -8.38
C ALA A 51 8.81 2.41 -7.49
N LYS A 52 9.21 3.63 -7.85
CA LYS A 52 10.12 4.46 -7.04
C LYS A 52 9.39 4.87 -5.76
N MET A 53 9.47 4.02 -4.75
CA MET A 53 8.95 4.35 -3.44
C MET A 53 10.01 4.89 -2.50
N LEU A 54 9.63 5.79 -1.60
CA LEU A 54 10.43 6.00 -0.38
C LEU A 54 10.36 4.70 0.42
N GLY A 55 11.50 4.01 0.56
CA GLY A 55 11.62 2.77 1.33
C GLY A 55 11.36 3.04 2.82
N GLY A 56 10.08 3.13 3.19
CA GLY A 56 9.65 3.42 4.55
C GLY A 56 10.05 2.31 5.51
N THR A 57 10.44 2.69 6.73
CA THR A 57 10.83 1.75 7.79
C THR A 57 9.76 0.67 8.03
N THR A 58 8.47 1.05 8.03
CA THR A 58 7.34 0.12 8.18
C THR A 58 7.30 -0.94 7.09
N MET A 59 7.49 -0.56 5.82
CA MET A 59 7.52 -1.50 4.70
C MET A 59 8.65 -2.52 4.87
N GLY A 60 9.83 -2.06 5.30
CA GLY A 60 10.97 -2.93 5.59
C GLY A 60 10.71 -3.91 6.73
N ILE A 61 10.05 -3.44 7.80
CA ILE A 61 9.63 -4.28 8.94
C ILE A 61 8.64 -5.35 8.46
N VAL A 62 7.55 -4.92 7.81
CA VAL A 62 6.49 -5.81 7.35
C VAL A 62 7.05 -6.87 6.39
N ARG A 63 7.86 -6.49 5.39
CA ARG A 63 8.47 -7.44 4.45
C ARG A 63 9.28 -8.53 5.15
N ARG A 64 10.15 -8.13 6.10
CA ARG A 64 10.99 -9.04 6.87
C ARG A 64 10.15 -9.98 7.75
N GLN A 65 9.08 -9.47 8.36
CA GLN A 65 8.25 -10.28 9.25
C GLN A 65 7.31 -11.20 8.48
N LEU A 66 6.80 -10.78 7.33
CA LEU A 66 6.06 -11.67 6.41
C LEU A 66 6.94 -12.83 5.93
N GLU A 67 8.21 -12.57 5.61
CA GLU A 67 9.17 -13.62 5.25
C GLU A 67 9.36 -14.62 6.40
N ARG A 68 9.49 -14.14 7.64
CA ARG A 68 9.58 -15.00 8.84
C ARG A 68 8.31 -15.80 9.11
N LEU A 69 7.15 -15.24 8.77
CA LEU A 69 5.85 -15.91 8.88
C LEU A 69 5.59 -16.89 7.72
N GLY A 70 6.50 -16.98 6.74
CA GLY A 70 6.34 -17.85 5.57
C GLY A 70 5.29 -17.37 4.58
N VAL A 71 4.94 -16.09 4.60
CA VAL A 71 3.96 -15.50 3.69
C VAL A 71 4.63 -15.24 2.34
N PRO A 72 4.06 -15.72 1.22
CA PRO A 72 4.56 -15.40 -0.11
C PRO A 72 4.51 -13.90 -0.41
N GLN A 73 5.57 -13.39 -1.03
CA GLN A 73 5.68 -11.99 -1.41
C GLN A 73 6.24 -11.87 -2.83
N ARG A 74 5.70 -10.96 -3.63
CA ARG A 74 6.22 -10.66 -4.97
C ARG A 74 6.19 -9.17 -5.26
N THR A 75 7.08 -8.73 -6.15
CA THR A 75 7.06 -7.37 -6.70
C THR A 75 6.53 -7.44 -8.12
N ALA A 76 5.58 -6.57 -8.48
CA ALA A 76 4.99 -6.55 -9.82
C ALA A 76 4.60 -5.13 -10.24
N GLU A 77 4.63 -4.84 -11.54
CA GLU A 77 3.96 -3.66 -12.08
C GLU A 77 2.44 -3.84 -11.91
N ILE A 78 1.78 -2.90 -11.21
CA ILE A 78 0.34 -2.91 -11.03
C ILE A 78 -0.24 -1.70 -11.75
N ARG A 79 -1.20 -1.93 -12.62
CA ARG A 79 -1.94 -0.91 -13.35
C ARG A 79 -3.40 -0.89 -12.90
N PRO A 80 -4.15 0.20 -13.16
CA PRO A 80 -5.57 0.24 -12.85
C PRO A 80 -6.37 -0.92 -13.46
N GLU A 81 -5.99 -1.42 -14.64
CA GLU A 81 -6.62 -2.59 -15.26
C GLU A 81 -6.40 -3.91 -14.50
N ASP A 82 -5.37 -4.01 -13.65
CA ASP A 82 -5.05 -5.23 -12.88
C ASP A 82 -5.81 -5.28 -11.55
N LEU A 83 -6.37 -4.15 -11.09
CA LEU A 83 -7.07 -4.02 -9.82
C LEU A 83 -8.23 -5.02 -9.63
N PRO A 84 -9.05 -5.33 -10.66
CA PRO A 84 -10.12 -6.32 -10.51
C PRO A 84 -9.63 -7.75 -10.23
N GLU A 85 -8.37 -8.06 -10.52
CA GLU A 85 -7.78 -9.38 -10.24
C GLU A 85 -7.23 -9.48 -8.81
N LEU A 86 -7.19 -8.36 -8.07
CA LEU A 86 -6.64 -8.29 -6.72
C LEU A 86 -7.76 -8.45 -5.69
N SER A 87 -7.45 -9.21 -4.65
CA SER A 87 -8.32 -9.52 -3.53
C SER A 87 -8.26 -8.49 -2.40
N GLY A 88 -7.44 -7.43 -2.54
CA GLY A 88 -7.35 -6.36 -1.55
C GLY A 88 -6.26 -5.35 -1.84
N ALA A 89 -6.41 -4.16 -1.27
CA ALA A 89 -5.41 -3.11 -1.30
C ALA A 89 -5.30 -2.45 0.07
N VAL A 90 -4.09 -2.06 0.46
CA VAL A 90 -3.84 -1.28 1.66
C VAL A 90 -2.87 -0.15 1.39
N VAL A 91 -2.96 0.88 2.23
CA VAL A 91 -1.94 1.90 2.41
C VAL A 91 -1.28 1.76 3.78
N MET A 92 0.02 2.04 3.87
CA MET A 92 0.78 1.97 5.13
C MET A 92 1.69 3.19 5.32
N ASN A 93 1.86 3.59 6.57
CA ASN A 93 2.79 4.65 6.99
C ASN A 93 3.59 4.23 8.23
N SER A 94 4.37 5.17 8.80
CA SER A 94 5.20 4.96 10.00
C SER A 94 4.43 4.60 11.28
N TRP A 95 3.11 4.78 11.31
CA TRP A 95 2.29 4.57 12.50
C TRP A 95 1.23 3.50 12.34
N THR A 96 0.81 3.20 11.11
CA THR A 96 -0.23 2.22 10.80
C THR A 96 0.28 1.25 9.72
N PRO A 97 0.41 -0.06 10.05
CA PRO A 97 0.98 -1.06 9.15
C PRO A 97 0.03 -1.50 8.03
N GLY A 98 -1.22 -1.06 8.06
CA GLY A 98 -2.19 -1.29 6.98
C GLY A 98 -3.53 -0.62 7.27
N VAL A 99 -3.97 0.22 6.34
CA VAL A 99 -5.32 0.80 6.25
C VAL A 99 -5.95 0.28 4.96
N ALA A 100 -7.17 -0.23 5.05
CA ALA A 100 -7.89 -0.78 3.90
C ALA A 100 -8.13 0.30 2.84
N VAL A 101 -7.90 -0.04 1.57
CA VAL A 101 -8.34 0.76 0.42
C VAL A 101 -9.58 0.09 -0.14
N HIS A 102 -10.70 0.81 -0.13
CA HIS A 102 -12.00 0.31 -0.61
C HIS A 102 -12.27 0.62 -2.09
N GLY A 103 -11.42 1.43 -2.72
CA GLY A 103 -11.44 1.67 -4.15
C GLY A 103 -10.30 2.57 -4.59
N ILE A 104 -9.89 2.43 -5.84
CA ILE A 104 -8.93 3.30 -6.52
C ILE A 104 -9.62 3.81 -7.78
N ASP A 105 -9.73 5.14 -7.92
CA ASP A 105 -10.56 5.79 -8.93
C ASP A 105 -12.00 5.24 -8.93
N SER A 106 -12.43 4.60 -10.03
CA SER A 106 -13.77 4.01 -10.17
C SER A 106 -13.78 2.49 -9.95
N VAL A 107 -12.64 1.90 -9.56
CA VAL A 107 -12.52 0.45 -9.34
C VAL A 107 -12.70 0.14 -7.86
N PRO A 108 -13.75 -0.62 -7.47
CA PRO A 108 -13.94 -1.04 -6.09
C PRO A 108 -12.89 -2.10 -5.71
N MET A 109 -12.41 -2.03 -4.47
CA MET A 109 -11.45 -2.99 -3.91
C MET A 109 -12.07 -3.76 -2.73
N PRO A 110 -11.86 -5.08 -2.63
CA PRO A 110 -12.32 -5.83 -1.46
C PRO A 110 -11.58 -5.39 -0.20
N GLY A 111 -12.27 -5.36 0.95
CA GLY A 111 -11.69 -4.88 2.22
C GLY A 111 -10.61 -5.77 2.84
N ALA A 112 -10.45 -7.01 2.36
CA ALA A 112 -9.38 -7.94 2.72
C ALA A 112 -9.01 -8.00 4.23
N PRO A 113 -9.95 -8.37 5.13
CA PRO A 113 -9.71 -8.37 6.58
C PRO A 113 -8.55 -9.29 6.99
N VAL A 114 -8.42 -10.46 6.35
CA VAL A 114 -7.30 -11.40 6.59
C VAL A 114 -5.95 -10.78 6.24
N PHE A 115 -5.90 -10.00 5.15
CA PHE A 115 -4.68 -9.32 4.73
C PHE A 115 -4.30 -8.22 5.73
N LEU A 116 -5.28 -7.43 6.22
CA LEU A 116 -5.04 -6.45 7.27
C LEU A 116 -4.51 -7.10 8.54
N GLU A 117 -5.18 -8.14 9.05
CA GLU A 117 -4.74 -8.87 10.23
C GLU A 117 -3.30 -9.39 10.07
N LEU A 118 -2.96 -9.89 8.88
CA LEU A 118 -1.63 -10.38 8.58
C LEU A 118 -0.56 -9.29 8.65
N LEU A 119 -0.83 -8.11 8.09
CA LEU A 119 0.09 -6.98 8.14
C LEU A 119 0.29 -6.44 9.56
N HIS A 120 -0.79 -6.35 10.32
CA HIS A 120 -0.74 -5.95 11.73
C HIS A 120 0.05 -6.97 12.56
N ARG A 121 -0.17 -8.27 12.35
CA ARG A 121 0.60 -9.34 12.99
C ARG A 121 2.09 -9.27 12.61
N ALA A 122 2.40 -9.07 11.34
CA ALA A 122 3.77 -8.93 10.87
C ALA A 122 4.46 -7.75 11.54
N TYR A 123 3.80 -6.59 11.61
CA TYR A 123 4.36 -5.40 12.26
C TYR A 123 4.58 -5.59 13.77
N GLN A 124 3.61 -6.18 14.47
CA GLN A 124 3.71 -6.47 15.91
C GLN A 124 4.77 -7.53 16.26
N ALA A 125 5.13 -8.40 15.31
CA ALA A 125 6.18 -9.40 15.50
C ALA A 125 7.59 -8.80 15.46
N GLU A 126 7.73 -7.53 15.08
CA GLU A 126 9.01 -6.83 15.16
C GLU A 126 9.38 -6.58 16.63
N PRO A 127 10.57 -7.06 17.08
CA PRO A 127 11.04 -6.75 18.42
C PRO A 127 11.19 -5.23 18.59
N LEU A 128 10.75 -4.69 19.72
CA LEU A 128 11.07 -3.31 20.10
C LEU A 128 12.59 -3.20 20.21
N VAL A 129 13.21 -2.55 19.22
CA VAL A 129 14.62 -2.22 19.30
C VAL A 129 14.72 -1.03 20.24
N THR A 130 15.12 -1.29 21.50
CA THR A 130 15.49 -0.23 22.43
C THR A 130 16.68 0.52 21.82
N PRO A 131 16.66 1.87 21.73
CA PRO A 131 17.80 2.66 21.27
C PRO A 131 19.08 2.41 22.08
#